data_AF-A0A662BMY2-F1
#
_entry.id   AF-A0A662BMY2-F1
#
_cell.length_a   1.000
_cell.length_b   1.000
_cell.length_c   1.000
_cell.angle_alpha   90.00
_cell.angle_beta   90.00
_cell.angle_gamma   90.00
#
_symmetry.space_group_name_H-M   'P 1'
#
loop_
_entity.id
_entity.type
_entity.pdbx_description
1 polymer ?
#
loop_
_entity_poly.entity_id
_entity_poly.type
_entity_poly.pdbx_seq_one_letter_code
_entity_poly.pdbx_strand_id
1 'polypeptide(L)' 'MEKKNKMKPEHFLMPGCMFIGMGIGFIFNLIPVGLLIGMGTGFLATAIYIMYNSKNSTDGKTI' A
#
# COMPACT_ATOMS: atom_id res chain seq x y z
N MET A 1 27.01 9.80 -13.60
CA MET A 1 25.73 9.27 -14.10
C MET A 1 24.81 9.10 -12.91
N GLU A 2 23.84 9.99 -12.76
CA GLU A 2 22.89 10.01 -11.64
C GLU A 2 21.97 8.79 -11.75
N LYS A 3 22.22 7.79 -10.89
CA LYS A 3 21.44 6.57 -10.83
C LYS A 3 20.09 6.96 -10.20
N LYS A 4 19.09 7.35 -11.03
CA LYS A 4 17.71 7.57 -10.57
C LYS A 4 17.23 6.29 -9.90
N ASN A 5 17.32 6.28 -8.58
CA ASN A 5 16.75 5.26 -7.72
C ASN A 5 15.24 5.38 -7.92
N LYS A 6 14.67 4.55 -8.81
CA LYS A 6 13.22 4.43 -8.95
C LYS A 6 12.73 3.81 -7.65
N MET A 7 12.51 4.65 -6.63
CA MET A 7 11.85 4.26 -5.40
C MET A 7 10.54 3.60 -5.81
N LYS A 8 10.44 2.30 -5.52
CA LYS A 8 9.28 1.52 -5.90
C LYS A 8 8.07 2.16 -5.21
N PRO A 9 7.02 2.57 -5.94
CA PRO A 9 5.85 3.26 -5.38
C PRO A 9 5.12 2.41 -4.31
N GLU A 10 5.40 1.11 -4.30
CA GLU A 10 4.95 0.10 -3.33
C GLU A 10 5.23 0.50 -1.87
N HIS A 11 6.34 1.21 -1.61
CA HIS A 11 6.70 1.60 -0.23
C HIS A 11 5.85 2.75 0.33
N PHE A 12 5.20 3.54 -0.53
CA PHE A 12 4.36 4.67 -0.12
C PHE A 12 2.88 4.32 0.02
N LEU A 13 2.44 3.21 -0.57
CA LEU A 13 1.04 2.80 -0.59
C LEU A 13 0.53 2.37 0.80
N MET A 14 1.41 1.74 1.58
CA MET A 14 1.14 1.30 2.96
C MET A 14 0.96 2.47 3.94
N PRO A 15 1.91 3.43 4.05
CA PRO A 15 1.70 4.60 4.90
C PRO A 15 0.54 5.47 4.40
N GLY A 16 0.32 5.58 3.08
CA GLY A 16 -0.82 6.31 2.52
C GLY A 16 -2.18 5.79 2.98
N CYS A 17 -2.42 4.47 2.91
CA CYS A 17 -3.67 3.87 3.40
C CYS A 17 -3.85 4.02 4.91
N MET A 18 -2.75 4.01 5.68
CA MET A 18 -2.78 4.25 7.12
C MET A 18 -3.20 5.69 7.45
N PHE A 19 -2.66 6.69 6.74
CA PHE A 19 -3.05 8.09 6.90
C PHE A 19 -4.50 8.34 6.49
N ILE A 20 -4.97 7.72 5.41
CA ILE A 20 -6.37 7.81 4.98
C ILE A 20 -7.29 7.18 6.02
N GLY A 21 -6.99 5.97 6.49
CA GLY A 21 -7.79 5.30 7.52
C GLY A 21 -7.83 6.06 8.84
N MET A 22 -6.69 6.59 9.29
CA MET A 22 -6.62 7.44 10.47
C MET A 22 -7.42 8.74 10.31
N GLY A 23 -7.35 9.38 9.14
CA GLY A 23 -8.14 10.57 8.83
C GLY A 23 -9.65 10.32 8.87
N ILE A 24 -10.10 9.17 8.36
CA ILE A 24 -11.50 8.74 8.45
C ILE A 24 -11.87 8.47 9.91
N GLY A 25 -11.03 7.75 10.67
CA GLY A 25 -11.24 7.49 12.11
C GLY A 25 -11.33 8.75 12.96
N PHE A 26 -10.63 9.81 12.56
CA PHE A 26 -10.65 11.11 13.23
C PHE A 26 -12.02 11.79 13.14
N ILE A 27 -12.71 11.67 12.00
CA ILE A 27 -14.05 12.23 11.79
C ILE A 27 -15.07 11.56 12.73
N PHE A 28 -14.94 10.25 12.93
CA PHE A 28 -15.87 9.48 13.77
C PHE A 28 -15.50 9.46 15.27
N ASN A 29 -14.46 10.20 15.69
CA ASN A 29 -13.88 10.11 17.05
C ASN A 29 -13.49 8.68 17.46
N LEU A 30 -13.33 7.78 16.50
CA LEU A 30 -13.03 6.36 16.67
C LEU A 30 -11.72 6.05 15.95
N ILE A 31 -10.65 6.70 16.41
CA ILE A 31 -9.28 6.53 15.91
C ILE A 31 -8.88 5.06 15.73
N PRO A 32 -9.06 4.16 16.72
CA PRO A 32 -8.67 2.76 16.56
C PRO A 32 -9.43 2.04 15.43
N VAL A 33 -10.69 2.42 15.17
CA VAL A 33 -11.49 1.84 14.08
C VAL A 33 -10.96 2.30 12.73
N GLY A 34 -10.66 3.59 12.58
CA GLY A 34 -10.06 4.10 11.34
C GLY A 34 -8.68 3.51 11.05
N LEU A 35 -7.87 3.30 12.09
CA LEU A 35 -6.55 2.67 11.98
C LEU A 35 -6.65 1.20 11.55
N LEU A 36 -7.58 0.44 12.14
CA LEU A 36 -7.86 -0.94 11.74
C LEU A 36 -8.35 -1.04 10.29
N ILE A 37 -9.26 -0.15 9.89
CA ILE A 37 -9.76 -0.08 8.51
C ILE A 37 -8.63 0.28 7.53
N GLY A 38 -7.80 1.27 7.86
CA GLY A 38 -6.67 1.70 7.03
C GLY A 38 -5.63 0.61 6.85
N MET A 39 -5.27 -0.09 7.94
CA MET A 39 -4.32 -1.21 7.90
C MET A 39 -4.92 -2.40 7.15
N GLY A 40 -6.18 -2.76 7.39
CA GLY A 40 -6.87 -3.85 6.72
C GLY A 40 -6.99 -3.62 5.21
N THR A 41 -7.37 -2.41 4.81
CA THR A 41 -7.49 -2.03 3.38
C THR A 41 -6.13 -1.99 2.69
N GLY A 42 -5.09 -1.44 3.35
CA GLY A 42 -3.72 -1.43 2.83
C GLY A 42 -3.13 -2.83 2.66
N PHE A 43 -3.39 -3.73 3.62
CA PHE A 43 -2.99 -5.13 3.54
C PHE A 43 -3.71 -5.86 2.40
N LEU A 44 -5.02 -5.63 2.24
CA LEU A 44 -5.81 -6.23 1.16
C LEU A 44 -5.36 -5.73 -0.22
N ALA A 45 -5.12 -4.43 -0.37
CA ALA A 45 -4.60 -3.84 -1.60
C ALA A 45 -3.21 -4.40 -1.96
N THR A 46 -2.34 -4.56 -0.97
CA THR A 46 -1.01 -5.17 -1.15
C THR A 46 -1.12 -6.64 -1.54
N ALA A 47 -2.01 -7.40 -0.89
CA ALA A 47 -2.25 -8.81 -1.21
C ALA A 47 -2.79 -8.99 -2.63
N ILE A 48 -3.76 -8.15 -3.05
CA ILE A 48 -4.31 -8.16 -4.41
C ILE A 48 -3.24 -7.74 -5.41
N TYR A 49 -2.46 -6.70 -5.12
CA TYR A 49 -1.37 -6.25 -5.98
C TYR A 49 -0.30 -7.34 -6.15
N ILE A 50 0.12 -8.01 -5.07
CA ILE A 50 1.05 -9.14 -5.13
C ILE A 50 0.44 -10.31 -5.94
N MET A 51 -0.84 -10.63 -5.74
CA MET A 51 -1.53 -11.66 -6.54
C MET A 51 -1.58 -11.30 -8.04
N TYR A 52 -1.91 -10.06 -8.36
CA TYR A 52 -2.01 -9.57 -9.73
C TYR A 52 -0.63 -9.51 -10.39
N ASN A 53 0.39 -9.00 -9.68
CA ASN A 53 1.77 -9.01 -10.15
C ASN A 53 2.40 -10.40 -10.15
N SER A 54 1.93 -11.34 -9.33
CA SER A 54 2.34 -12.74 -9.40
C SER A 54 1.86 -13.39 -10.70
N LYS A 55 0.78 -12.88 -11.32
CA LYS A 55 0.38 -13.26 -12.68
C LYS A 55 1.25 -12.61 -13.77
N ASN A 56 1.88 -11.47 -13.47
CA ASN A 56 2.79 -10.75 -14.37
C ASN A 56 4.28 -11.02 -14.07
N SER A 57 4.62 -11.87 -13.10
CA SER A 57 6.00 -12.28 -12.78
C SER A 57 6.41 -13.58 -13.49
N THR A 58 5.61 -14.06 -14.44
CA THR A 58 6.04 -15.01 -15.49
C THR A 58 6.06 -14.32 -16.86
N ASP A 59 6.31 -13.01 -16.90
CA ASP A 59 6.76 -12.34 -18.11
C ASP A 59 7.59 -11.10 -17.75
N GLY A 60 8.89 -11.11 -18.05
CA GLY A 60 9.75 -9.94 -17.85
C GLY A 60 10.78 -10.06 -16.72
N LYS A 61 11.78 -10.92 -16.95
CA LYS A 61 13.08 -10.98 -16.28
C LYS A 61 13.74 -9.59 -16.12
N THR A 62 14.77 -9.58 -15.26
CA THR A 62 15.91 -8.63 -15.11
C THR A 62 15.64 -7.41 -14.24
N ILE A 63 16.24 -7.26 -13.06
CA ILE A 63 17.63 -7.55 -12.61
C ILE A 63 17.67 -7.89 -11.11
#